data_AF-A0A391P3C8-F1
#
_entry.id   AF-A0A391P3C8-F1
#
_cell.length_a   1.000
_cell.length_b   1.000
_cell.length_c   1.000
_cell.angle_alpha   90.00
_cell.angle_beta   90.00
_cell.angle_gamma   90.00
#
_symmetry.space_group_name_H-M   'P 1'
#
loop_
_entity.id
_entity.type
_entity.pdbx_description
1 polymer ?
#
loop_
_entity_poly.entity_id
_entity_poly.type
_entity_poly.pdbx_seq_one_letter_code
_entity_poly.pdbx_strand_id
1 'polypeptide(L)'
;MSEREYVKINEDAARTAQNMMSFNEYQLGSRTKEYQEDVNEVYDLAEEVVARRGEKYRERAWRLANRYARNMGKYFNEDARIGCMCPSVMISGAGNFPVKKKEKQVKAWEKNQEYYKYCQSIKEKLRNLLYGKEIIKSDDENAIEALEEKIASLEENHQLMKDVNAYWRKNGTMTGCDFLTEKQIKDITMQWHVKHGDAERLHMPDII
;
A
#
# COMPACT_ATOMS: atom_id res chain seq x y z
N MET A 1 -18.07 18.97 6.60
CA MET A 1 -17.25 18.50 5.45
C MET A 1 -15.83 18.92 5.72
N SER A 2 -14.88 17.99 5.68
CA SER A 2 -13.46 18.34 5.82
C SER A 2 -12.94 18.81 4.45
N GLU A 3 -12.18 19.89 4.45
CA GLU A 3 -11.64 20.50 3.24
C GLU A 3 -10.35 19.78 2.81
N ARG A 4 -10.14 19.62 1.50
CA ARG A 4 -8.90 19.04 0.96
C ARG A 4 -7.78 20.08 1.07
N GLU A 5 -6.70 19.72 1.75
CA GLU A 5 -5.55 20.59 1.96
C GLU A 5 -4.45 20.26 0.96
N TYR A 6 -4.06 21.24 0.14
CA TYR A 6 -2.99 21.09 -0.83
C TYR A 6 -1.77 21.92 -0.45
N VAL A 7 -0.59 21.38 -0.72
CA VAL A 7 0.68 22.07 -0.59
C VAL A 7 1.04 22.74 -1.92
N LYS A 8 1.56 23.97 -1.85
CA LYS A 8 2.10 24.65 -3.03
C LYS A 8 3.39 23.98 -3.49
N ILE A 9 3.41 23.54 -4.75
CA ILE A 9 4.60 22.98 -5.40
C ILE A 9 5.40 24.10 -6.07
N ASN A 10 6.72 24.03 -5.98
CA ASN A 10 7.64 24.97 -6.59
C ASN A 10 7.92 24.59 -8.06
N GLU A 11 7.03 25.04 -8.93
CA GLU A 11 7.11 24.85 -10.39
C GLU A 11 8.37 25.46 -11.02
N ASP A 12 8.89 26.57 -10.48
CA ASP A 12 10.11 27.18 -11.00
C ASP A 12 11.34 26.31 -10.74
N ALA A 13 11.46 25.77 -9.53
CA ALA A 13 12.50 24.80 -9.21
C ALA A 13 12.34 23.50 -10.03
N ALA A 14 11.10 23.04 -10.25
CA ALA A 14 10.82 21.86 -11.06
C ALA A 14 11.24 22.07 -12.52
N ARG A 15 10.95 23.24 -13.09
CA ARG A 15 11.41 23.65 -14.43
C ARG A 15 12.93 23.66 -14.52
N THR A 16 13.61 24.30 -13.57
CA THR A 16 15.07 24.33 -13.54
C THR A 16 15.67 22.93 -13.42
N ALA A 17 15.11 22.09 -12.55
CA ALA A 17 15.53 20.70 -12.40
C ALA A 17 15.38 19.91 -13.70
N GLN A 18 14.25 20.05 -14.41
CA GLN A 18 14.04 19.37 -15.69
C GLN A 18 15.03 19.83 -16.75
N ASN A 19 15.24 21.15 -16.90
CA ASN A 19 16.20 21.70 -17.87
C ASN A 19 17.64 21.25 -17.59
N MET A 20 17.97 20.97 -16.32
CA MET A 20 19.26 20.42 -15.94
C MET A 20 19.42 18.93 -16.27
N MET A 21 18.32 18.22 -16.53
CA MET A 21 18.32 16.77 -16.75
C MET A 21 17.97 16.37 -18.18
N SER A 22 17.16 17.17 -18.88
CA SER A 22 16.59 16.88 -20.19
C SER A 22 16.59 18.14 -21.08
N PHE A 23 16.62 17.92 -22.40
CA PHE A 23 16.39 18.96 -23.42
C PHE A 23 14.90 19.25 -23.66
N ASN A 24 14.01 18.43 -23.10
CA ASN A 24 12.58 18.59 -23.30
C ASN A 24 12.06 19.82 -22.56
N GLU A 25 11.19 20.57 -23.24
CA GLU A 25 10.52 21.73 -22.66
C GLU A 25 9.65 21.33 -21.46
N TYR A 26 9.80 22.08 -20.36
CA TYR A 26 9.02 21.87 -19.15
C TYR A 26 7.59 22.41 -19.34
N GLN A 27 6.59 21.54 -19.13
CA GLN A 27 5.20 21.97 -19.11
C GLN A 27 4.85 22.56 -17.75
N LEU A 28 4.54 23.86 -17.72
CA LEU A 28 4.18 24.57 -16.49
C LEU A 28 2.96 23.92 -15.81
N GLY A 29 3.06 23.64 -14.52
CA GLY A 29 1.98 23.02 -13.74
C GLY A 29 1.97 21.49 -13.80
N SER A 30 2.84 20.87 -14.58
CA SER A 30 2.89 19.41 -14.70
C SER A 30 3.18 18.71 -13.36
N ARG A 31 4.11 19.25 -12.55
CA ARG A 31 4.42 18.69 -11.23
C ARG A 31 3.35 18.95 -10.19
N THR A 32 2.71 20.11 -10.22
CA THR A 32 1.56 20.41 -9.38
C THR A 32 0.42 19.46 -9.69
N LYS A 33 0.17 19.18 -10.98
CA LYS A 33 -0.84 18.23 -11.42
C LYS A 33 -0.54 16.80 -10.94
N GLU A 34 0.68 16.32 -11.12
CA GLU A 34 1.12 14.99 -10.64
C GLU A 34 0.91 14.86 -9.12
N TYR A 35 1.32 15.87 -8.36
CA TYR A 35 1.07 15.94 -6.92
C TYR A 35 -0.42 15.93 -6.57
N GLN A 36 -1.23 16.72 -7.28
CA GLN A 36 -2.67 16.79 -7.02
C GLN A 36 -3.37 15.47 -7.35
N GLU A 37 -2.98 14.78 -8.41
CA GLU A 37 -3.51 13.45 -8.76
C GLU A 37 -3.24 12.44 -7.65
N ASP A 38 -2.00 12.34 -7.17
CA ASP A 38 -1.62 11.46 -6.06
C ASP A 38 -2.41 11.77 -4.77
N VAL A 39 -2.56 13.06 -4.44
CA VAL A 39 -3.26 13.51 -3.24
C VAL A 39 -4.77 13.33 -3.36
N ASN A 40 -5.34 13.55 -4.54
CA ASN A 40 -6.76 13.34 -4.80
C ASN A 40 -7.14 11.88 -4.63
N GLU A 41 -6.33 10.93 -5.13
CA GLU A 41 -6.58 9.50 -4.91
C GLU A 41 -6.66 9.18 -3.41
N VAL A 42 -5.80 9.78 -2.59
CA VAL A 42 -5.82 9.55 -1.14
C VAL A 42 -7.02 10.21 -0.44
N TYR A 43 -7.46 11.38 -0.90
CA TYR A 43 -8.69 11.98 -0.39
C TYR A 43 -9.93 11.18 -0.79
N ASP A 44 -9.99 10.69 -2.02
CA ASP A 44 -11.08 9.85 -2.51
C ASP A 44 -11.14 8.53 -1.71
N LEU A 45 -9.99 7.93 -1.41
CA LEU A 45 -9.90 6.78 -0.50
C LEU A 45 -10.41 7.10 0.91
N ALA A 46 -10.16 8.31 1.43
CA ALA A 46 -10.65 8.70 2.74
C ALA A 46 -12.18 8.88 2.75
N GLU A 47 -12.75 9.42 1.68
CA GLU A 47 -14.20 9.49 1.49
C GLU A 47 -14.82 8.09 1.37
N GLU A 48 -14.18 7.19 0.64
CA GLU A 48 -14.62 5.79 0.50
C GLU A 48 -14.61 5.05 1.85
N VAL A 49 -13.60 5.28 2.69
CA VAL A 49 -13.55 4.75 4.07
C VAL A 49 -14.77 5.21 4.86
N VAL A 50 -15.11 6.49 4.80
CA VAL A 50 -16.28 7.02 5.53
C VAL A 50 -17.57 6.43 4.99
N ALA A 51 -17.70 6.30 3.67
CA ALA A 51 -18.90 5.76 3.04
C ALA A 51 -19.13 4.27 3.41
N ARG A 52 -18.07 3.44 3.46
CA ARG A 52 -18.20 2.00 3.73
C ARG A 52 -18.14 1.62 5.21
N ARG A 53 -17.31 2.30 6.00
CA ARG A 53 -17.05 1.95 7.41
C ARG A 53 -17.81 2.83 8.39
N GLY A 54 -18.43 3.91 7.91
CA GLY A 54 -19.25 4.82 8.70
C GLY A 54 -18.50 6.04 9.24
N GLU A 55 -19.27 6.94 9.85
CA GLU A 55 -18.84 8.27 10.29
C GLU A 55 -17.73 8.23 11.34
N LYS A 56 -17.69 7.19 12.18
CA LYS A 56 -16.69 7.00 13.25
C LYS A 56 -15.24 7.05 12.75
N TYR A 57 -15.00 6.70 11.48
CA TYR A 57 -13.66 6.71 10.89
C TYR A 57 -13.28 8.01 10.17
N ARG A 58 -14.20 8.98 10.05
CA ARG A 58 -13.97 10.22 9.29
C ARG A 58 -12.73 10.95 9.77
N GLU A 59 -12.67 11.26 11.07
CA GLU A 59 -11.57 12.05 11.61
C GLU A 59 -10.21 11.37 11.37
N ARG A 60 -10.14 10.05 11.59
CA ARG A 60 -8.92 9.26 11.40
C ARG A 60 -8.50 9.20 9.92
N ALA A 61 -9.44 8.96 9.02
CA ALA A 61 -9.20 8.89 7.58
C ALA A 61 -8.68 10.24 7.04
N TRP A 62 -9.36 11.34 7.39
CA TRP A 62 -8.98 12.69 6.99
C TRP A 62 -7.63 13.13 7.58
N ARG A 63 -7.34 12.77 8.84
CA ARG A 63 -6.03 13.03 9.45
C ARG A 63 -4.89 12.33 8.69
N LEU A 64 -5.12 11.11 8.20
CA LEU A 64 -4.15 10.38 7.38
C LEU A 64 -4.00 11.02 5.99
N ALA A 65 -5.10 11.43 5.36
CA ALA A 65 -5.09 12.10 4.06
C ALA A 65 -4.34 13.44 4.11
N ASN A 66 -4.64 14.32 5.08
CA ASN A 66 -3.94 15.60 5.24
C ASN A 66 -2.44 15.41 5.53
N ARG A 67 -2.09 14.39 6.32
CA ARG A 67 -0.68 14.03 6.57
C ARG A 67 0.02 13.59 5.29
N TYR A 68 -0.64 12.76 4.48
CA TYR A 68 -0.12 12.35 3.19
C TYR A 68 0.08 13.56 2.28
N ALA A 69 -0.93 14.41 2.11
CA ALA A 69 -0.86 15.60 1.26
C ALA A 69 0.29 16.52 1.64
N ARG A 70 0.47 16.77 2.95
CA ARG A 70 1.58 17.58 3.47
C ARG A 70 2.95 16.98 3.21
N ASN A 71 3.10 15.67 3.43
CA ASN A 71 4.38 14.99 3.27
C ASN A 71 4.73 14.80 1.78
N MET A 72 3.75 14.46 0.95
CA MET A 72 3.95 14.32 -0.49
C MET A 72 4.34 15.66 -1.13
N GLY A 73 3.74 16.76 -0.69
CA GLY A 73 4.15 18.10 -1.15
C GLY A 73 5.59 18.44 -0.78
N LYS A 74 6.05 18.03 0.41
CA LYS A 74 7.47 18.15 0.80
C LYS A 74 8.37 17.30 -0.08
N TYR A 75 7.98 16.07 -0.40
CA TYR A 75 8.72 15.18 -1.29
C TYR A 75 8.93 15.82 -2.68
N PHE A 76 7.88 16.33 -3.31
CA PHE A 76 7.97 16.96 -4.63
C PHE A 76 8.85 18.21 -4.63
N ASN A 77 8.71 19.08 -3.62
CA ASN A 77 9.53 20.27 -3.51
C ASN A 77 11.01 19.93 -3.26
N GLU A 78 11.27 18.90 -2.45
CA GLU A 78 12.63 18.42 -2.19
C GLU A 78 13.23 17.74 -3.42
N ASP A 79 12.44 16.98 -4.19
CA ASP A 79 12.87 16.36 -5.45
C ASP A 79 13.29 17.41 -6.48
N ALA A 80 12.50 18.47 -6.64
CA ALA A 80 12.85 19.61 -7.49
C ALA A 80 14.15 20.29 -7.01
N ARG A 81 14.31 20.50 -5.69
CA ARG A 81 15.54 21.07 -5.11
C ARG A 81 16.76 20.20 -5.39
N ILE A 82 16.63 18.88 -5.25
CA ILE A 82 17.69 17.90 -5.52
C ILE A 82 18.05 17.91 -7.01
N GLY A 83 17.05 17.95 -7.90
CA GLY A 83 17.26 18.05 -9.34
C GLY A 83 18.10 19.27 -9.75
N CYS A 84 17.97 20.38 -9.03
CA CYS A 84 18.77 21.59 -9.27
C CYS A 84 20.25 21.49 -8.82
N MET A 85 20.67 20.41 -8.15
CA MET A 85 22.03 20.32 -7.58
C MET A 85 23.12 20.02 -8.62
N CYS A 86 22.80 19.22 -9.65
CA CYS A 86 23.76 18.74 -10.62
C CYS A 86 23.08 18.49 -11.97
N PRO A 87 23.59 19.07 -13.08
CA PRO A 87 23.07 18.77 -14.41
C PRO A 87 23.44 17.34 -14.81
N SER A 88 22.77 16.80 -15.83
CA SER A 88 23.11 15.50 -16.40
C SER A 88 24.36 15.58 -17.28
N VAL A 89 25.02 14.44 -17.49
CA VAL A 89 26.17 14.32 -18.41
C VAL A 89 25.79 14.76 -19.82
N MET A 90 24.54 14.55 -20.21
CA MET A 90 24.02 14.97 -21.51
C MET A 90 23.98 16.49 -21.66
N ILE A 91 23.64 17.21 -20.58
CA ILE A 91 23.60 18.69 -20.57
C ILE A 91 25.00 19.29 -20.40
N SER A 92 25.84 18.74 -19.51
CA SER A 92 27.17 19.30 -19.24
C SER A 92 28.27 18.81 -20.18
N GLY A 93 28.05 17.73 -20.92
CA GLY A 93 29.08 16.98 -21.63
C GLY A 93 29.95 16.12 -20.70
N ALA A 94 30.53 15.05 -21.24
CA ALA A 94 31.34 14.09 -20.49
C ALA A 94 32.61 14.72 -19.87
N GLY A 95 33.22 15.71 -20.54
CA GLY A 95 34.44 16.37 -20.07
C GLY A 95 34.26 17.35 -18.91
N ASN A 96 33.05 17.93 -18.74
CA ASN A 96 32.77 18.96 -17.73
C ASN A 96 31.81 18.49 -16.62
N PHE A 97 31.51 17.19 -16.55
CA PHE A 97 30.52 16.67 -15.62
C PHE A 97 31.02 16.72 -14.16
N PRO A 98 30.29 17.39 -13.23
CA PRO A 98 30.75 17.55 -11.86
C PRO A 98 30.43 16.32 -11.00
N VAL A 99 31.25 15.27 -11.11
CA VAL A 99 31.06 13.97 -10.42
C VAL A 99 30.77 14.11 -8.92
N LYS A 100 31.57 14.88 -8.18
CA LYS A 100 31.38 15.10 -6.73
C LYS A 100 30.03 15.74 -6.38
N LYS A 101 29.47 16.58 -7.28
CA LYS A 101 28.12 17.15 -7.08
C LYS A 101 27.06 16.10 -7.37
N LYS A 102 27.26 15.26 -8.40
CA LYS A 102 26.34 14.16 -8.70
C LYS A 102 26.25 13.16 -7.56
N GLU A 103 27.36 12.77 -6.96
CA GLU A 103 27.37 11.85 -5.80
C GLU A 103 26.53 12.42 -4.63
N LYS A 104 26.63 13.72 -4.37
CA LYS A 104 25.81 14.39 -3.35
C LYS A 104 24.33 14.43 -3.74
N GLN A 105 24.03 14.69 -5.02
CA GLN A 105 22.67 14.65 -5.56
C GLN A 105 22.06 13.26 -5.40
N VAL A 106 22.79 12.19 -5.74
CA VAL A 106 22.33 10.80 -5.62
C VAL A 106 22.06 10.44 -4.16
N LYS A 107 22.98 10.78 -3.24
CA LYS A 107 22.76 10.56 -1.80
C LYS A 107 21.53 11.30 -1.25
N ALA A 108 21.27 12.53 -1.75
CA ALA A 108 20.07 13.27 -1.36
C ALA A 108 18.81 12.66 -1.97
N TRP A 109 18.87 12.20 -3.22
CA TRP A 109 17.79 11.52 -3.91
C TRP A 109 17.42 10.21 -3.21
N GLU A 110 18.40 9.38 -2.83
CA GLU A 110 18.17 8.13 -2.08
C GLU A 110 17.38 8.38 -0.79
N LYS A 111 17.77 9.39 -0.01
CA LYS A 111 17.04 9.81 1.20
C LYS A 111 15.62 10.29 0.88
N ASN A 112 15.44 11.03 -0.21
CA ASN A 112 14.12 11.48 -0.63
C ASN A 112 13.23 10.30 -1.10
N GLN A 113 13.83 9.27 -1.70
CA GLN A 113 13.12 8.03 -2.05
C GLN A 113 12.70 7.23 -0.82
N GLU A 114 13.51 7.18 0.24
CA GLU A 114 13.07 6.63 1.53
C GLU A 114 11.88 7.41 2.11
N TYR A 115 11.91 8.74 2.00
CA TYR A 115 10.80 9.59 2.42
C TYR A 115 9.54 9.37 1.57
N TYR A 116 9.68 9.14 0.27
CA TYR A 116 8.58 8.74 -0.61
C TYR A 116 7.96 7.41 -0.15
N LYS A 117 8.77 6.39 0.14
CA LYS A 117 8.28 5.10 0.68
C LYS A 117 7.51 5.31 1.98
N TYR A 118 7.99 6.19 2.86
CA TYR A 118 7.25 6.58 4.06
C TYR A 118 5.90 7.21 3.74
N CYS A 119 5.82 8.12 2.76
CA CYS A 119 4.55 8.70 2.31
C CYS A 119 3.60 7.62 1.79
N GLN A 120 4.08 6.68 0.98
CA GLN A 120 3.28 5.56 0.48
C GLN A 120 2.78 4.64 1.61
N SER A 121 3.55 4.48 2.70
CA SER A 121 3.08 3.76 3.89
C SER A 121 1.85 4.39 4.55
N ILE A 122 1.67 5.72 4.40
CA ILE A 122 0.48 6.42 4.92
C ILE A 122 -0.75 6.09 4.07
N LYS A 123 -0.58 6.09 2.73
CA LYS A 123 -1.61 5.65 1.79
C LYS A 123 -2.01 4.20 2.07
N GLU A 124 -1.04 3.34 2.35
CA GLU A 124 -1.29 1.95 2.70
C GLU A 124 -2.03 1.80 4.04
N LYS A 125 -1.75 2.64 5.04
CA LYS A 125 -2.54 2.68 6.28
C LYS A 125 -4.00 3.07 6.05
N LEU A 126 -4.26 3.95 5.08
CA LEU A 126 -5.61 4.33 4.69
C LEU A 126 -6.32 3.19 3.94
N ARG A 127 -5.63 2.50 3.03
CA ARG A 127 -6.15 1.30 2.36
C ARG A 127 -6.46 0.18 3.36
N ASN A 128 -5.60 -0.03 4.35
CA ASN A 128 -5.86 -0.99 5.42
C ASN A 128 -7.05 -0.58 6.31
N LEU A 129 -7.32 0.72 6.47
CA LEU A 129 -8.52 1.20 7.16
C LEU A 129 -9.80 0.87 6.35
N LEU A 130 -9.71 0.90 5.02
CA LEU A 130 -10.81 0.56 4.13
C LEU A 130 -11.05 -0.97 4.06
N TYR A 131 -10.00 -1.75 3.77
CA TYR A 131 -10.09 -3.16 3.41
C TYR A 131 -9.67 -4.14 4.52
N GLY A 132 -8.90 -3.68 5.52
CA GLY A 132 -8.39 -4.55 6.58
C GLY A 132 -9.48 -5.00 7.55
N LYS A 133 -9.32 -6.19 8.14
CA LYS A 133 -10.06 -6.54 9.37
C LYS A 133 -9.67 -5.55 10.46
N GLU A 134 -10.63 -5.07 11.24
CA GLU A 134 -10.38 -4.04 12.27
C GLU A 134 -9.17 -4.44 13.14
N ILE A 135 -8.14 -3.58 13.15
CA ILE A 135 -7.10 -3.65 14.17
C ILE A 135 -7.74 -3.09 15.42
N ILE A 136 -8.23 -3.99 16.26
CA ILE A 136 -8.79 -3.66 17.57
C ILE A 136 -7.67 -3.05 18.39
N LYS A 137 -7.85 -1.79 18.78
CA LYS A 137 -6.90 -1.08 19.64
C LYS A 137 -7.35 -1.19 21.08
N SER A 138 -6.40 -1.10 22.01
CA SER A 138 -6.67 -1.00 23.44
C SER A 138 -7.58 0.17 23.81
N ASP A 139 -7.57 1.22 22.97
CA ASP A 139 -8.22 2.50 23.27
C ASP A 139 -9.63 2.61 22.64
N ASP A 140 -10.10 1.56 21.94
CA ASP A 140 -11.44 1.54 21.36
C ASP A 140 -12.48 1.25 22.47
N GLU A 141 -13.56 2.02 22.57
CA GLU A 141 -14.60 1.85 23.62
C GLU A 141 -15.21 0.44 23.62
N ASN A 142 -15.28 -0.21 22.46
CA ASN A 142 -15.80 -1.57 22.28
C ASN A 142 -14.69 -2.59 22.00
N ALA A 143 -13.46 -2.33 22.43
CA ALA A 143 -12.32 -3.21 22.16
C ALA A 143 -12.54 -4.64 22.68
N ILE A 144 -13.21 -4.78 23.83
CA ILE A 144 -13.50 -6.08 24.45
C ILE A 144 -14.50 -6.87 23.61
N GLU A 145 -15.65 -6.29 23.27
CA GLU A 145 -16.68 -6.95 22.45
C GLU A 145 -16.15 -7.36 21.07
N ALA A 146 -15.35 -6.49 20.44
CA ALA A 146 -14.73 -6.79 19.15
C ALA A 146 -13.69 -7.91 19.24
N LEU A 147 -12.98 -8.03 20.38
CA LEU A 147 -12.05 -9.13 20.61
C LEU A 147 -12.79 -10.45 20.83
N GLU A 148 -13.90 -10.44 21.59
CA GLU A 148 -14.74 -11.61 21.83
C GLU A 148 -15.34 -12.16 20.52
N GLU A 149 -15.91 -11.30 19.68
CA GLU A 149 -16.43 -11.70 18.37
C GLU A 149 -15.33 -12.28 17.47
N LYS A 150 -14.13 -11.68 17.49
CA LYS A 150 -12.98 -12.17 16.74
C LYS A 150 -12.50 -13.53 17.25
N ILE A 151 -12.50 -13.76 18.57
CA ILE A 151 -12.17 -15.05 19.17
C ILE A 151 -13.21 -16.09 18.75
N ALA A 152 -14.51 -15.80 18.89
CA ALA A 152 -15.58 -16.72 18.49
C ALA A 152 -15.48 -17.12 17.01
N SER A 153 -15.25 -16.15 16.11
CA SER A 153 -15.05 -16.43 14.69
C SER A 153 -13.81 -17.29 14.42
N LEU A 154 -12.71 -17.09 15.16
CA LEU A 154 -11.51 -17.91 15.02
C LEU A 154 -11.72 -19.33 15.55
N GLU A 155 -12.46 -19.50 16.65
CA GLU A 155 -12.81 -20.81 17.21
C GLU A 155 -13.71 -21.61 16.27
N GLU A 156 -14.73 -20.99 15.68
CA GLU A 156 -15.58 -21.62 14.66
C GLU A 156 -14.77 -22.07 13.45
N ASN A 157 -13.89 -21.21 12.93
CA ASN A 157 -13.01 -21.57 11.82
C ASN A 157 -12.06 -22.71 12.19
N HIS A 158 -11.52 -22.70 13.42
CA HIS A 158 -10.62 -23.76 13.88
C HIS A 158 -11.36 -25.10 14.02
N GLN A 159 -12.59 -25.08 14.52
CA GLN A 159 -13.43 -26.26 14.63
C GLN A 159 -13.79 -26.82 13.24
N LEU A 160 -14.18 -25.96 12.31
CA LEU A 160 -14.41 -26.34 10.91
C LEU A 160 -13.19 -27.05 10.30
N MET A 161 -11.98 -26.52 10.53
CA MET A 161 -10.75 -27.14 10.03
C MET A 161 -10.48 -28.51 10.66
N LYS A 162 -10.76 -28.68 11.96
CA LYS A 162 -10.67 -29.99 12.63
C LYS A 162 -11.65 -31.00 12.03
N ASP A 163 -12.88 -30.59 11.77
CA ASP A 163 -13.92 -31.46 11.23
C ASP A 163 -13.61 -31.87 9.79
N VAL A 164 -13.10 -30.94 8.97
CA VAL A 164 -12.58 -31.23 7.63
C VAL A 164 -11.40 -32.20 7.68
N ASN A 165 -10.44 -31.99 8.59
CA ASN A 165 -9.30 -32.91 8.75
C ASN A 165 -9.73 -34.29 9.25
N ALA A 166 -10.71 -34.36 10.16
CA ALA A 166 -11.27 -35.62 10.66
C ALA A 166 -12.01 -36.37 9.54
N TYR A 167 -12.76 -35.66 8.70
CA TYR A 167 -13.39 -36.23 7.50
C TYR A 167 -12.32 -36.77 6.54
N TRP A 168 -11.27 -36.00 6.27
CA TRP A 168 -10.18 -36.44 5.40
C TRP A 168 -9.47 -37.69 5.94
N ARG A 169 -9.14 -37.74 7.23
CA ARG A 169 -8.49 -38.91 7.84
C ARG A 169 -9.32 -40.19 7.72
N LYS A 170 -10.65 -40.07 7.73
CA LYS A 170 -11.57 -41.21 7.59
C LYS A 170 -11.76 -41.64 6.12
N ASN A 171 -11.88 -40.68 5.21
CA ASN A 171 -12.32 -40.94 3.83
C ASN A 171 -11.19 -40.92 2.79
N GLY A 172 -10.02 -40.37 3.13
CA GLY A 172 -8.89 -40.19 2.20
C GLY A 172 -9.14 -39.22 1.04
N THR A 173 -10.30 -38.54 1.05
CA THR A 173 -10.72 -37.56 0.05
C THR A 173 -11.52 -36.44 0.71
N MET A 174 -11.59 -35.29 0.06
CA MET A 174 -12.48 -34.18 0.43
C MET A 174 -13.79 -34.16 -0.36
N THR A 175 -13.93 -35.04 -1.37
CA THR A 175 -15.16 -35.16 -2.16
C THR A 175 -16.31 -35.67 -1.29
N GLY A 176 -17.40 -34.89 -1.17
CA GLY A 176 -18.55 -35.23 -0.34
C GLY A 176 -18.44 -34.82 1.14
N CYS A 177 -17.51 -33.91 1.47
CA CYS A 177 -17.42 -33.32 2.80
C CYS A 177 -18.52 -32.28 3.01
N ASP A 178 -19.48 -32.54 3.91
CA ASP A 178 -20.62 -31.64 4.19
C ASP A 178 -20.20 -30.26 4.74
N PHE A 179 -18.97 -30.17 5.27
CA PHE A 179 -18.40 -28.95 5.82
C PHE A 179 -17.83 -28.00 4.76
N LEU A 180 -17.69 -28.44 3.50
CA LEU A 180 -17.10 -27.66 2.41
C LEU A 180 -18.01 -27.64 1.18
N THR A 181 -18.10 -26.48 0.54
CA THR A 181 -18.74 -26.37 -0.78
C THR A 181 -17.87 -26.98 -1.88
N GLU A 182 -18.49 -27.42 -2.98
CA GLU A 182 -17.77 -27.96 -4.15
C GLU A 182 -16.70 -27.01 -4.69
N LYS A 183 -16.95 -25.70 -4.61
CA LYS A 183 -15.99 -24.67 -5.03
C LYS A 183 -14.77 -24.64 -4.10
N GLN A 184 -14.98 -24.68 -2.78
CA GLN A 184 -13.89 -24.72 -1.81
C GLN A 184 -13.05 -25.99 -1.94
N ILE A 185 -13.70 -27.13 -2.18
CA ILE A 185 -13.00 -28.40 -2.44
C ILE A 185 -12.09 -28.25 -3.66
N LYS A 186 -12.60 -27.72 -4.78
CA LYS A 186 -11.80 -27.47 -5.99
C LYS A 186 -10.62 -26.54 -5.74
N ASP A 187 -10.83 -25.44 -5.01
CA ASP A 187 -9.77 -24.48 -4.71
C ASP A 187 -8.66 -25.10 -3.83
N ILE A 188 -9.03 -25.89 -2.82
CA ILE A 188 -8.08 -26.60 -1.94
C ILE A 188 -7.29 -27.63 -2.75
N THR A 189 -7.97 -28.43 -3.57
CA THR A 189 -7.34 -29.42 -4.45
C THR A 189 -6.37 -28.75 -5.41
N MET A 190 -6.79 -27.67 -6.08
CA MET A 190 -5.96 -26.92 -7.02
C MET A 190 -4.73 -26.29 -6.35
N GLN A 191 -4.89 -25.68 -5.16
CA GLN A 191 -3.76 -25.15 -4.39
C GLN A 191 -2.76 -26.24 -3.99
N TRP A 192 -3.24 -27.46 -3.70
CA TRP A 192 -2.37 -28.57 -3.38
C TRP A 192 -1.55 -29.05 -4.59
N HIS A 193 -2.19 -29.21 -5.75
CA HIS A 193 -1.52 -29.57 -7.01
C HIS A 193 -0.43 -28.56 -7.39
N VAL A 194 -0.71 -27.27 -7.24
CA VAL A 194 0.28 -26.20 -7.49
C VAL A 194 1.49 -26.29 -6.56
N LYS A 195 1.29 -26.71 -5.30
CA LYS A 195 2.38 -26.82 -4.31
C LYS A 195 3.20 -28.12 -4.41
N HIS A 196 2.60 -29.22 -4.86
CA HIS A 196 3.22 -30.56 -4.75
C HIS A 196 3.40 -31.30 -6.09
N GLY A 197 2.90 -30.76 -7.21
CA GLY A 197 2.93 -31.40 -8.53
C GLY A 197 1.97 -32.60 -8.64
N ASP A 198 1.76 -33.08 -9.86
CA ASP A 198 0.84 -34.20 -10.17
C ASP A 198 1.42 -35.55 -9.70
N ALA A 199 1.41 -35.80 -8.40
CA ALA A 199 1.56 -37.14 -7.85
C ALA A 199 0.18 -37.80 -7.76
N GLU A 200 -0.01 -38.88 -8.51
CA GLU A 200 -1.24 -39.64 -8.77
C GLU A 200 -1.89 -40.33 -7.54
N ARG A 201 -1.58 -39.90 -6.31
CA ARG A 201 -2.32 -40.25 -5.11
C ARG A 201 -2.38 -39.07 -4.15
N LEU A 202 -3.61 -38.68 -3.79
CA LEU A 202 -3.96 -37.78 -2.70
C LEU A 202 -3.26 -38.21 -1.40
N HIS A 203 -2.05 -37.70 -1.14
CA HIS A 203 -1.40 -37.81 0.15
C HIS A 203 -0.91 -36.42 0.57
N MET A 204 -1.78 -35.67 1.24
CA MET A 204 -1.35 -34.53 2.05
C MET A 204 -0.68 -35.07 3.32
N PRO A 205 0.52 -34.61 3.71
CA PRO A 205 1.07 -34.91 5.01
C PRO A 205 0.21 -34.27 6.11
N ASP A 206 0.05 -34.97 7.25
CA ASP A 206 -0.64 -34.47 8.44
C ASP A 206 -0.05 -33.12 8.87
N ILE A 207 -0.84 -32.05 8.75
CA ILE A 207 -0.51 -30.74 9.31
C ILE A 207 -1.05 -30.73 10.76
N ILE A 208 -0.12 -30.75 11.72
CA ILE A 208 -0.35 -30.47 13.15
C ILE A 208 -0.45 -28.96 13.35
#